data_AF-A0A8T4A7N9-F1
#
_entry.id   AF-A0A8T4A7N9-F1
#
_cell.length_a   1.000
_cell.length_b   1.000
_cell.length_c   1.000
_cell.angle_alpha   90.00
_cell.angle_beta   90.00
_cell.angle_gamma   90.00
#
_symmetry.space_group_name_H-M   'P 1'
#
loop_
_entity.id
_entity.type
_entity.pdbx_description
1 polymer ?
#
loop_
_entity_poly.entity_id
_entity_poly.type
_entity_poly.pdbx_seq_one_letter_code
_entity_poly.pdbx_strand_id
1 'polypeptide(L)'
;MSLVDNRFDSNTEDDVPVEVLVSYAEKDIAVLRTKTKLYVSHAWKVADQKSLKVGEQVYIAGYPRSIAKVLSSGTVANTTGVPNDESAKVACMILADADATTGNSGGPLFVRRGDDLYFAGIVTTGFAFLSAAVGSACFEAIPGLSYTSSEPGGLSKEAKK
;
A
#
# COMPACT_ATOMS: atom_id res chain seq x y z
N MET A 1 9.57 15.43 -7.02
CA MET A 1 8.23 15.10 -7.54
C MET A 1 7.20 15.65 -6.57
N SER A 2 5.92 15.71 -6.92
CA SER A 2 4.82 16.09 -6.02
C SER A 2 3.74 15.00 -5.99
N LEU A 3 3.01 14.92 -4.88
CA LEU A 3 1.69 14.29 -4.85
C LEU A 3 0.68 15.32 -5.33
N VAL A 4 -0.07 14.95 -6.36
CA VAL A 4 -1.16 15.72 -6.95
C VAL A 4 -2.50 15.04 -6.65
N ASP A 5 -3.60 15.76 -6.81
CA ASP A 5 -4.92 15.20 -6.50
C ASP A 5 -5.37 14.16 -7.54
N ASN A 6 -5.15 14.46 -8.83
CA ASN A 6 -5.53 13.65 -9.99
C ASN A 6 -4.76 14.13 -11.24
N ARG A 7 -4.93 13.48 -12.39
CA ARG A 7 -4.17 13.79 -13.62
C ARG A 7 -4.59 15.08 -14.33
N PHE A 8 -5.74 15.62 -13.97
CA PHE A 8 -6.27 16.89 -14.46
C PHE A 8 -6.01 18.02 -13.47
N ASP A 9 -5.15 17.78 -12.47
CA ASP A 9 -4.73 18.80 -11.55
C ASP A 9 -4.10 19.97 -12.31
N SER A 10 -4.57 21.16 -11.97
CA SER A 10 -4.06 22.42 -12.51
C SER A 10 -3.68 23.39 -11.39
N ASN A 11 -3.95 23.02 -10.13
CA ASN A 11 -3.70 23.87 -8.98
C ASN A 11 -2.38 23.51 -8.32
N THR A 12 -1.27 23.96 -8.91
CA THR A 12 0.07 23.66 -8.37
C THR A 12 0.34 24.23 -6.96
N GLU A 13 -0.58 25.02 -6.39
CA GLU A 13 -0.45 25.56 -5.03
C GLU A 13 -0.73 24.51 -3.93
N ASP A 14 -1.50 23.46 -4.23
CA ASP A 14 -1.82 22.39 -3.26
C ASP A 14 -1.02 21.09 -3.46
N ASP A 15 -0.21 21.03 -4.53
CA ASP A 15 0.82 20.02 -4.75
C ASP A 15 1.68 19.80 -3.51
N VAL A 16 1.81 18.55 -3.08
CA VAL A 16 2.66 18.20 -1.94
C VAL A 16 4.02 17.72 -2.45
N PRO A 17 5.12 18.48 -2.28
CA PRO A 17 6.43 18.04 -2.71
C PRO A 17 6.90 16.84 -1.89
N VAL A 18 7.46 15.84 -2.58
CA VAL A 18 8.01 14.64 -1.97
C VAL A 18 9.39 14.30 -2.53
N GLU A 19 10.20 13.67 -1.68
CA GLU A 19 11.50 13.10 -2.02
C GLU A 19 11.44 11.57 -1.87
N VAL A 20 12.18 10.86 -2.72
CA VAL A 20 12.39 9.43 -2.56
C VAL A 20 13.46 9.23 -1.50
N LEU A 21 13.11 8.57 -0.39
CA LEU A 21 14.12 8.16 0.60
C LEU A 21 14.86 6.92 0.14
N VAL A 22 14.10 5.93 -0.34
CA VAL A 22 14.62 4.67 -0.83
C VAL A 22 13.66 4.05 -1.83
N SER A 23 14.19 3.30 -2.79
CA SER A 23 13.43 2.51 -3.74
C SER A 23 14.10 1.16 -3.97
N TYR A 24 13.30 0.11 -4.02
CA TYR A 24 13.69 -1.27 -4.32
C TYR A 24 12.96 -1.69 -5.59
N ALA A 25 13.59 -1.48 -6.75
CA ALA A 25 12.98 -1.73 -8.06
C ALA A 25 12.65 -3.22 -8.26
N GLU A 26 13.40 -4.11 -7.61
CA GLU A 26 13.15 -5.53 -7.55
C GLU A 26 11.93 -5.88 -6.70
N LYS A 27 11.55 -5.06 -5.71
CA LYS A 27 10.36 -5.33 -4.88
C LYS A 27 9.14 -4.50 -5.30
N ASP A 28 9.28 -3.65 -6.32
CA ASP A 28 8.27 -2.67 -6.75
C ASP A 28 7.80 -1.77 -5.59
N ILE A 29 8.75 -1.31 -4.76
CA ILE A 29 8.48 -0.45 -3.60
C ILE A 29 9.37 0.79 -3.58
N ALA A 30 8.78 1.91 -3.18
CA ALA A 30 9.50 3.11 -2.77
C ALA A 30 8.94 3.67 -1.47
N VAL A 31 9.80 4.27 -0.65
CA VAL A 31 9.41 5.07 0.51
C VAL A 31 9.63 6.54 0.18
N LEU A 32 8.57 7.33 0.29
CA LEU A 32 8.57 8.75 0.01
C LEU A 32 8.48 9.54 1.31
N ARG A 33 9.14 10.69 1.36
CA ARG A 33 9.03 11.65 2.47
C ARG A 33 8.54 12.98 1.96
N THR A 34 7.70 13.64 2.75
CA THR A 34 7.35 15.05 2.56
C THR A 34 7.67 15.84 3.82
N LYS A 35 7.97 17.12 3.66
CA LYS A 35 8.05 18.07 4.78
C LYS A 35 6.68 18.60 5.16
N THR A 36 5.71 18.54 4.25
CA THR A 36 4.32 18.94 4.50
C THR A 36 3.67 17.91 5.39
N LYS A 37 3.10 18.33 6.52
CA LYS A 37 2.34 17.42 7.37
C LYS A 37 1.09 16.97 6.61
N LEU A 38 1.04 15.70 6.24
CA LEU A 38 -0.15 15.13 5.63
C LEU A 38 -1.23 14.93 6.68
N TYR A 39 -2.48 15.26 6.33
CA TYR A 39 -3.66 14.89 7.12
C TYR A 39 -4.07 13.45 6.83
N VAL A 40 -3.14 12.51 7.03
CA VAL A 40 -3.41 11.07 6.96
C VAL A 40 -3.91 10.57 8.31
N SER A 41 -4.79 9.58 8.30
CA SER A 41 -5.22 8.88 9.52
C SER A 41 -4.01 8.24 10.23
N HIS A 42 -4.18 7.95 11.52
CA HIS A 42 -3.21 7.22 12.34
C HIS A 42 -2.59 6.01 11.61
N ALA A 43 -1.36 5.65 12.01
CA ALA A 43 -0.70 4.45 11.51
C ALA A 43 -1.66 3.26 11.61
N TRP A 44 -1.90 2.59 10.47
CA TRP A 44 -2.79 1.43 10.42
C TRP A 44 -2.11 0.23 11.06
N LYS A 45 -2.89 -0.58 11.79
CA LYS A 45 -2.44 -1.90 12.22
C LYS A 45 -2.11 -2.71 10.97
N VAL A 46 -0.91 -3.30 10.92
CA VAL A 46 -0.50 -4.15 9.81
C VAL A 46 -0.99 -5.57 10.06
N ALA A 47 -1.65 -6.18 9.07
CA ALA A 47 -2.04 -7.58 9.13
C ALA A 47 -0.80 -8.47 8.97
N ASP A 48 -0.69 -9.53 9.78
CA ASP A 48 0.26 -10.60 9.49
C ASP A 48 -0.19 -11.33 8.21
N GLN A 49 0.65 -11.30 7.18
CA GLN A 49 0.37 -11.96 5.91
C GLN A 49 0.08 -13.46 6.08
N LYS A 50 0.73 -14.15 7.02
CA LYS A 50 0.51 -15.57 7.29
C LYS A 50 -0.87 -15.86 7.90
N SER A 51 -1.50 -14.83 8.46
CA SER A 51 -2.83 -14.93 9.07
C SER A 51 -3.97 -14.72 8.06
N LEU A 52 -3.67 -14.27 6.84
CA LEU A 52 -4.68 -14.02 5.82
C LEU A 52 -5.35 -15.31 5.37
N LYS A 53 -6.65 -15.25 5.12
CA LYS A 53 -7.46 -16.40 4.69
C LYS A 53 -8.28 -16.05 3.46
N VAL A 54 -8.40 -17.00 2.55
CA VAL A 54 -9.32 -16.92 1.41
C VAL A 54 -10.73 -16.64 1.92
N GLY A 55 -11.43 -15.71 1.26
CA GLY A 55 -12.76 -15.23 1.62
C GLY A 55 -12.81 -14.09 2.64
N GLU A 56 -11.67 -13.66 3.22
CA GLU A 56 -11.66 -12.43 4.04
C GLU A 56 -12.02 -11.21 3.18
N GLN A 57 -12.89 -10.34 3.70
CA GLN A 57 -13.29 -9.10 3.02
C GLN A 57 -12.09 -8.15 2.91
N VAL A 58 -11.87 -7.62 1.71
CA VAL A 58 -10.83 -6.63 1.45
C VAL A 58 -11.38 -5.36 0.82
N TYR A 59 -10.59 -4.30 0.91
CA TYR A 59 -10.83 -2.99 0.31
C TYR A 59 -9.56 -2.44 -0.32
N ILE A 60 -9.69 -1.86 -1.51
CA ILE A 60 -8.62 -1.15 -2.21
C ILE A 60 -9.05 0.31 -2.31
N ALA A 61 -8.20 1.22 -1.81
CA ALA A 61 -8.37 2.64 -2.05
C ALA A 61 -7.32 3.10 -3.06
N GLY A 62 -7.73 3.77 -4.12
CA GLY A 62 -6.80 4.20 -5.16
C GLY A 62 -7.39 5.24 -6.09
N TYR A 63 -6.64 5.54 -7.16
CA TYR A 63 -7.05 6.50 -8.18
C TYR A 63 -7.04 5.84 -9.55
N PRO A 64 -8.10 5.10 -9.93
CA PRO A 64 -8.21 4.49 -11.26
C PRO A 64 -7.92 5.49 -12.38
N ARG A 65 -6.89 5.17 -13.17
CA ARG A 65 -6.33 5.99 -14.26
C ARG A 65 -5.99 7.42 -13.84
N SER A 66 -5.72 7.66 -12.56
CA SER A 66 -5.47 8.96 -11.95
C SER A 66 -6.61 9.96 -12.12
N ILE A 67 -7.87 9.51 -12.20
CA ILE A 67 -9.02 10.40 -12.47
C ILE A 67 -9.72 10.83 -11.19
N ALA A 68 -10.04 9.88 -10.32
CA ALA A 68 -10.80 10.13 -9.10
C ALA A 68 -10.45 9.08 -8.05
N LYS A 69 -10.62 9.45 -6.78
CA LYS A 69 -10.48 8.52 -5.66
C LYS A 69 -11.63 7.52 -5.68
N VAL A 70 -11.31 6.23 -5.68
CA VAL A 70 -12.29 5.14 -5.67
C VAL A 70 -11.95 4.17 -4.55
N LEU A 71 -13.00 3.65 -3.91
CA LEU A 71 -12.94 2.52 -3.00
C LEU A 71 -13.54 1.31 -3.71
N SER A 72 -12.74 0.27 -3.89
CA SER A 72 -13.14 -1.02 -4.41
C SER A 72 -13.17 -2.05 -3.29
N SER A 73 -14.07 -3.02 -3.35
CA SER A 73 -14.22 -4.07 -2.34
C SER A 73 -14.27 -5.43 -3.00
N GLY A 74 -13.73 -6.44 -2.32
CA GLY A 74 -13.76 -7.83 -2.76
C GLY A 74 -13.37 -8.75 -1.62
N THR A 75 -12.81 -9.90 -1.93
CA THR A 75 -12.30 -10.87 -0.95
C THR A 75 -10.88 -11.29 -1.27
N VAL A 76 -10.21 -11.92 -0.31
CA VAL A 76 -8.97 -12.64 -0.57
C VAL A 76 -9.31 -13.86 -1.44
N ALA A 77 -8.81 -13.89 -2.67
CA ALA A 77 -8.99 -15.00 -3.61
C ALA A 77 -7.91 -16.08 -3.43
N ASN A 78 -6.68 -15.70 -3.07
CA ASN A 78 -5.57 -16.62 -2.89
C ASN A 78 -4.47 -16.03 -1.98
N THR A 79 -3.87 -16.86 -1.12
CA THR A 79 -2.81 -16.45 -0.18
C THR A 79 -1.44 -17.08 -0.49
N THR A 80 -1.38 -18.00 -1.44
CA THR A 80 -0.16 -18.68 -1.88
C THR A 80 0.57 -17.94 -3.00
N GLY A 81 -0.05 -16.90 -3.57
CA GLY A 81 0.48 -16.13 -4.69
C GLY A 81 0.33 -16.85 -6.03
N VAL A 82 0.93 -16.28 -7.08
CA VAL A 82 1.01 -16.89 -8.42
C VAL A 82 2.30 -17.73 -8.46
N PRO A 83 2.23 -19.05 -8.69
CA PRO A 83 3.44 -19.86 -8.86
C PRO A 83 4.20 -19.45 -10.13
N ASN A 84 5.51 -19.24 -10.02
CA ASN A 84 6.45 -19.13 -11.15
C ASN A 84 6.03 -18.16 -12.26
N ASP A 85 6.01 -16.87 -11.94
CA ASP A 85 6.33 -15.88 -12.96
C ASP A 85 7.75 -15.39 -12.68
N GLU A 86 8.74 -15.85 -13.44
CA GLU A 86 10.12 -15.32 -13.37
C GLU A 86 10.14 -13.80 -13.65
N SER A 87 9.07 -13.24 -14.23
CA SER A 87 8.84 -11.81 -14.41
C SER A 87 8.31 -11.11 -13.16
N ALA A 88 7.68 -11.84 -12.23
CA ALA A 88 7.13 -11.28 -11.01
C ALA A 88 8.25 -11.08 -10.00
N LYS A 89 8.82 -9.88 -10.00
CA LYS A 89 9.92 -9.50 -9.09
C LYS A 89 9.50 -9.50 -7.60
N VAL A 90 8.19 -9.62 -7.30
CA VAL A 90 7.64 -9.57 -5.94
C VAL A 90 7.44 -10.99 -5.39
N ALA A 91 8.29 -11.38 -4.42
CA ALA A 91 8.36 -12.73 -3.85
C ALA A 91 7.14 -13.17 -2.99
N CYS A 92 6.19 -12.27 -2.73
CA CYS A 92 5.04 -12.51 -1.86
C CYS A 92 3.82 -11.79 -2.45
N MET A 93 2.79 -12.52 -2.89
CA MET A 93 1.57 -11.90 -3.42
C MET A 93 0.32 -12.55 -2.81
N ILE A 94 -0.69 -11.73 -2.53
CA ILE A 94 -2.05 -12.14 -2.20
C ILE A 94 -2.89 -11.80 -3.43
N LEU A 95 -3.81 -12.66 -3.84
CA LEU A 95 -4.75 -12.31 -4.90
C LEU A 95 -6.07 -11.90 -4.27
N ALA A 96 -6.69 -10.86 -4.81
CA ALA A 96 -7.99 -10.38 -4.36
C ALA A 96 -8.95 -10.28 -5.54
N ASP A 97 -10.19 -10.70 -5.38
CA ASP A 97 -11.24 -10.49 -6.38
C ASP A 97 -11.90 -9.12 -6.19
N ALA A 98 -11.09 -8.07 -6.34
CA ALA A 98 -11.54 -6.69 -6.27
C ALA A 98 -11.19 -5.95 -7.57
N ASP A 99 -11.98 -4.93 -7.93
CA ASP A 99 -11.67 -4.08 -9.07
C ASP A 99 -10.39 -3.30 -8.79
N ALA A 100 -9.34 -3.60 -9.55
CA ALA A 100 -8.11 -2.82 -9.57
C ALA A 100 -7.63 -2.64 -11.01
N THR A 101 -7.33 -1.39 -11.35
CA THR A 101 -6.81 -0.96 -12.65
C THR A 101 -5.58 -0.08 -12.46
N THR A 102 -4.86 0.24 -13.54
CA THR A 102 -3.76 1.22 -13.52
C THR A 102 -4.18 2.48 -12.78
N GLY A 103 -3.32 2.98 -11.89
CA GLY A 103 -3.64 4.10 -10.98
C GLY A 103 -4.12 3.67 -9.59
N ASN A 104 -4.44 2.38 -9.40
CA ASN A 104 -4.51 1.79 -8.05
C ASN A 104 -3.14 1.28 -7.57
N SER A 105 -2.16 1.10 -8.48
CA SER A 105 -0.79 0.70 -8.11
C SER A 105 -0.19 1.63 -7.06
N GLY A 106 0.39 1.06 -6.00
CA GLY A 106 0.92 1.79 -4.85
C GLY A 106 -0.14 2.21 -3.81
N GLY A 107 -1.44 2.07 -4.12
CA GLY A 107 -2.54 2.29 -3.18
C GLY A 107 -2.63 1.18 -2.12
N PRO A 108 -3.24 1.45 -0.96
CA PRO A 108 -3.36 0.47 0.11
C PRO A 108 -4.41 -0.60 -0.17
N LEU A 109 -4.10 -1.83 0.23
CA LEU A 109 -5.05 -2.91 0.47
C LEU A 109 -5.33 -3.01 1.97
N PHE A 110 -6.61 -3.05 2.32
CA PHE A 110 -7.07 -3.33 3.67
C PHE A 110 -7.82 -4.65 3.73
N VAL A 111 -7.65 -5.40 4.82
CA VAL A 111 -8.48 -6.54 5.18
C VAL A 111 -9.35 -6.16 6.38
N ARG A 112 -10.63 -6.55 6.36
CA ARG A 112 -11.57 -6.32 7.48
C ARG A 112 -11.62 -7.53 8.39
N ARG A 113 -11.47 -7.30 9.69
CA ARG A 113 -11.64 -8.32 10.74
C ARG A 113 -12.50 -7.75 11.85
N GLY A 114 -13.72 -8.26 11.98
CA GLY A 114 -14.74 -7.61 12.80
C GLY A 114 -15.05 -6.21 12.27
N ASP A 115 -14.95 -5.20 13.13
CA ASP A 115 -15.16 -3.79 12.78
C ASP A 115 -13.85 -3.02 12.49
N ASP A 116 -12.70 -3.70 12.59
CA ASP A 116 -11.38 -3.11 12.35
C ASP A 116 -10.91 -3.35 10.91
N LEU A 117 -10.15 -2.38 10.38
CA LEU A 117 -9.38 -2.49 9.14
C LEU A 117 -7.89 -2.63 9.44
N TYR A 118 -7.26 -3.58 8.78
CA TYR A 118 -5.83 -3.83 8.87
C TYR A 118 -5.18 -3.61 7.51
N PHE A 119 -4.05 -2.91 7.49
CA PHE A 119 -3.24 -2.74 6.28
C PHE A 119 -2.62 -4.09 5.91
N ALA A 120 -2.96 -4.61 4.74
CA ALA A 120 -2.54 -5.93 4.28
C ALA A 120 -1.45 -5.86 3.20
N GLY A 121 -1.18 -4.68 2.64
CA GLY A 121 -0.15 -4.49 1.63
C GLY A 121 -0.46 -3.33 0.69
N ILE A 122 0.34 -3.23 -0.37
CA ILE A 122 0.15 -2.27 -1.46
C ILE A 122 -0.37 -3.00 -2.70
N VAL A 123 -1.16 -2.31 -3.52
CA VAL A 123 -1.68 -2.88 -4.74
C VAL A 123 -0.64 -2.77 -5.84
N THR A 124 -0.46 -3.84 -6.61
CA THR A 124 0.23 -3.82 -7.90
C THR A 124 -0.80 -4.14 -8.99
N THR A 125 -0.67 -3.54 -10.16
CA THR A 125 -1.59 -3.80 -11.29
C THR A 125 -0.75 -4.04 -12.54
N GLY A 126 -1.11 -5.04 -13.35
CA GLY A 126 -0.30 -5.42 -14.52
C GLY A 126 -0.43 -6.87 -14.98
N PHE A 127 -1.05 -7.75 -14.18
CA PHE A 127 -1.31 -9.13 -14.59
C PHE A 127 -2.52 -9.18 -15.51
N ALA A 128 -2.29 -9.37 -16.81
CA ALA A 128 -3.28 -9.25 -17.89
C ALA A 128 -4.48 -10.23 -17.84
N PHE A 129 -4.55 -11.13 -16.85
CA PHE A 129 -5.54 -12.21 -16.81
C PHE A 129 -6.24 -12.40 -15.45
N LEU A 130 -5.96 -11.56 -14.45
CA LEU A 130 -6.58 -11.66 -13.12
C LEU A 130 -7.10 -10.29 -12.68
N SER A 131 -8.34 -10.25 -12.19
CA SER A 131 -8.81 -9.20 -11.29
C SER A 131 -7.83 -9.14 -10.11
N ALA A 132 -7.12 -8.01 -9.97
CA ALA A 132 -6.19 -7.63 -8.91
C ALA A 132 -5.30 -8.76 -8.30
N ALA A 133 -4.06 -8.87 -8.75
CA ALA A 133 -3.00 -9.42 -7.89
C ALA A 133 -2.51 -8.33 -6.94
N VAL A 134 -2.61 -8.55 -5.63
CA VAL A 134 -2.18 -7.60 -4.60
C VAL A 134 -0.89 -8.09 -3.96
N GLY A 135 0.23 -7.55 -4.42
CA GLY A 135 1.54 -7.82 -3.85
C GLY A 135 1.74 -7.05 -2.55
N SER A 136 1.56 -7.71 -1.40
CA SER A 136 2.29 -7.24 -0.22
C SER A 136 3.74 -7.61 -0.43
N ALA A 137 4.66 -6.65 -0.54
CA ALA A 137 6.03 -7.01 -0.21
C ALA A 137 5.97 -7.60 1.20
N CYS A 138 6.53 -8.79 1.36
CA CYS A 138 6.85 -9.30 2.67
C CYS A 138 7.62 -8.16 3.36
N PHE A 139 7.00 -7.51 4.34
CA PHE A 139 7.57 -6.41 5.11
C PHE A 139 8.63 -7.00 6.06
N GLU A 140 9.60 -7.71 5.49
CA GLU A 140 10.88 -7.88 6.14
C GLU A 140 11.49 -6.49 6.22
N ALA A 141 11.91 -6.09 7.42
CA ALA A 141 12.39 -4.76 7.73
C ALA A 141 13.24 -4.19 6.58
N ILE A 142 12.77 -3.11 5.96
CA ILE A 142 13.53 -2.38 4.94
C ILE A 142 14.85 -1.96 5.58
N PRO A 143 16.01 -2.48 5.13
CA PRO A 143 17.29 -2.16 5.76
C PRO A 143 17.55 -0.66 5.73
N GLY A 144 17.77 -0.05 6.90
CA GLY A 144 18.00 1.39 7.02
C GLY A 144 16.76 2.24 7.35
N LEU A 145 15.56 1.65 7.39
CA LEU A 145 14.36 2.31 7.93
C LEU A 145 14.05 1.80 9.35
N SER A 146 14.15 2.69 10.34
CA SER A 146 13.67 2.43 11.70
C SER A 146 12.16 2.63 11.77
N TYR A 147 11.43 1.55 12.09
CA TYR A 147 9.99 1.60 12.33
C TYR A 147 9.73 1.91 13.80
N THR A 148 9.32 3.15 14.11
CA THR A 148 8.74 3.44 15.43
C THR A 148 7.24 3.22 15.36
N SER A 149 6.75 2.11 15.90
CA SER A 149 5.32 2.00 16.22
C SER A 149 5.01 3.09 17.24
N SER A 150 4.21 4.09 16.86
CA SER A 150 3.63 4.97 17.86
C SER A 150 2.56 4.16 18.58
N GLU A 151 2.86 3.78 19.83
CA GLU A 151 1.82 3.32 20.74
C GLU A 151 0.74 4.42 20.87
N PRO A 152 -0.53 4.04 21.03
CA PRO A 152 -1.58 5.02 21.27
C PRO A 152 -1.45 5.56 22.69
N GLY A 153 -0.66 6.62 22.86
CA GLY A 153 -0.61 7.40 24.09
C GLY A 153 0.78 7.94 24.46
N GLY A 154 0.94 9.27 24.38
CA GLY A 154 1.82 10.01 25.30
C GLY A 154 3.30 10.19 24.94
N LEU A 155 3.59 11.39 24.40
CA LEU A 155 4.79 12.24 24.56
C LEU A 155 6.10 11.73 25.24
N SER A 156 7.20 11.93 24.48
CA SER A 156 8.56 12.38 24.89
C SER A 156 9.44 11.34 25.62
N LYS A 157 10.77 11.21 25.48
CA LYS A 157 11.96 11.94 24.98
C LYS A 157 13.00 10.82 24.67
N GLU A 158 13.95 10.90 23.75
CA GLU A 158 15.20 11.66 23.86
C GLU A 158 16.08 11.28 22.64
N ALA A 159 16.80 12.25 22.08
CA ALA A 159 17.88 11.99 21.13
C ALA A 159 19.12 11.52 21.90
N LYS A 160 19.74 10.41 21.48
CA LYS A 160 21.11 10.08 21.88
C LYS A 160 22.05 10.11 20.67
N LYS A 161 22.91 11.13 20.76
CA LYS A 161 24.23 11.41 20.19
C LYS A 161 24.83 10.39 19.22
#